data_AF-A0A952RE29-F1
#
_entry.id   AF-A0A952RE29-F1
#
_cell.length_a   1.000
_cell.length_b   1.000
_cell.length_c   1.000
_cell.angle_alpha   90.00
_cell.angle_beta   90.00
_cell.angle_gamma   90.00
#
_symmetry.space_group_name_H-M   'P 1'
#
loop_
_entity.id
_entity.type
_entity.pdbx_description
1 polymer ?
#
loop_
_entity_poly.entity_id
_entity_poly.type
_entity_poly.pdbx_seq_one_letter_code
_entity_poly.pdbx_strand_id
1 'polypeptide(L)'
;MTSSIARTALALGVLWAVSLALSYVDLGRAALPIALVIAAVKAALVGAVFMELTRARASIRLAVAAAGALAAILVGLVIADVELREPAPLVVPGR
;
A
#
# COMPACT_ATOMS: atom_id res chain seq x y z
N MET A 1 25.84 2.11 12.20
CA MET A 1 24.36 2.25 12.19
C MET A 1 23.89 3.59 11.64
N THR A 2 24.49 4.71 12.01
CA THR A 2 24.05 6.05 11.55
C THR A 2 24.00 6.21 10.03
N SER A 3 24.98 5.65 9.30
CA SER A 3 25.03 5.75 7.84
C SER A 3 23.95 4.93 7.11
N SER A 4 23.36 3.89 7.71
CA SER A 4 22.23 3.16 7.10
C SER A 4 20.91 3.89 7.33
N ILE A 5 20.75 4.53 8.50
CA ILE A 5 19.59 5.37 8.81
C ILE A 5 19.53 6.56 7.85
N ALA A 6 20.65 7.27 7.68
CA ALA A 6 20.72 8.42 6.78
C ALA A 6 20.41 8.04 5.31
N ARG A 7 20.96 6.92 4.83
CA ARG A 7 20.67 6.40 3.47
C ARG A 7 19.19 6.04 3.29
N THR A 8 18.59 5.39 4.30
CA THR A 8 17.17 4.99 4.24
C THR A 8 16.25 6.21 4.32
N ALA A 9 16.58 7.19 5.16
CA ALA A 9 15.85 8.46 5.24
C ALA A 9 15.91 9.23 3.92
N LEU A 10 17.09 9.30 3.28
CA LEU A 10 17.24 9.88 1.96
C LEU A 10 16.38 9.14 0.92
N ALA A 11 16.46 7.80 0.88
CA ALA A 11 15.65 6.99 -0.04
C ALA A 11 14.15 7.23 0.16
N LEU A 12 13.67 7.29 1.41
CA LEU A 12 12.29 7.63 1.73
C LEU A 12 11.92 9.05 1.27
N GLY A 13 12.82 10.02 1.43
CA GLY A 13 12.65 11.38 0.92
C GLY A 13 12.52 11.43 -0.60
N VAL A 14 13.35 10.66 -1.32
CA VAL A 14 13.25 10.52 -2.78
C VAL A 14 11.92 9.87 -3.18
N LEU A 15 11.54 8.75 -2.56
CA LEU A 15 10.26 8.10 -2.83
C LEU A 15 9.07 9.00 -2.48
N TRP A 16 9.18 9.88 -1.49
CA TRP A 16 8.19 10.90 -1.20
C TRP A 16 8.10 11.93 -2.32
N ALA A 17 9.24 12.51 -2.74
CA ALA A 17 9.29 13.48 -3.82
C ALA A 17 8.76 12.91 -5.15
N VAL A 18 9.13 11.66 -5.48
CA VAL A 18 8.62 10.96 -6.67
C VAL A 18 7.11 10.76 -6.58
N SER A 19 6.60 10.32 -5.43
CA SER A 19 5.16 10.15 -5.21
C SER A 19 4.40 11.46 -5.36
N LEU A 20 4.96 12.56 -4.86
CA LEU A 20 4.38 13.90 -4.99
C LEU A 20 4.42 14.36 -6.44
N ALA A 21 5.56 14.24 -7.12
CA ALA A 21 5.70 14.62 -8.52
C ALA A 21 4.72 13.86 -9.41
N LEU A 22 4.59 12.54 -9.22
CA LEU A 22 3.65 11.69 -9.97
C LEU A 22 2.19 12.05 -9.74
N SER A 23 1.83 12.66 -8.59
CA SER A 23 0.45 13.12 -8.35
C SER A 23 0.02 14.28 -9.27
N TYR A 24 0.98 14.99 -9.88
CA TYR A 24 0.72 16.05 -10.85
C TYR A 24 0.76 15.57 -12.30
N VAL A 25 1.11 14.30 -12.54
CA VAL A 25 1.18 13.71 -13.87
C VAL A 25 -0.05 12.82 -14.09
N ASP A 26 -0.70 12.96 -15.24
CA ASP A 26 -1.80 12.06 -15.60
C ASP A 26 -1.26 10.70 -16.05
N LEU A 27 -1.26 9.74 -15.11
CA LEU A 27 -0.88 8.35 -15.35
C LEU A 27 -2.08 7.47 -15.75
N GLY A 28 -3.30 8.04 -15.82
CA GLY A 28 -4.53 7.31 -16.08
C GLY A 28 -4.69 6.06 -15.20
N ARG A 29 -4.96 4.90 -15.82
CA ARG A 29 -5.17 3.62 -15.11
C ARG A 29 -3.93 3.12 -14.37
N ALA A 30 -2.74 3.59 -14.73
CA ALA A 30 -1.49 3.18 -14.06
C ALA A 30 -1.21 3.97 -12.77
N ALA A 31 -1.94 5.06 -12.51
CA ALA A 31 -1.70 5.92 -11.35
C ALA A 31 -1.81 5.16 -10.02
N LEU A 32 -2.91 4.42 -9.86
CA LEU A 32 -3.18 3.63 -8.66
C LEU A 32 -2.15 2.53 -8.40
N PRO A 33 -1.85 1.61 -9.35
CA PRO A 33 -0.88 0.55 -9.09
C PRO A 33 0.52 1.10 -8.81
N ILE A 34 0.95 2.16 -9.51
CA ILE A 34 2.25 2.78 -9.26
C ILE A 34 2.30 3.41 -7.86
N ALA A 35 1.25 4.13 -7.45
CA ALA A 35 1.17 4.70 -6.11
C ALA A 35 1.23 3.62 -5.01
N LEU A 36 0.53 2.49 -5.20
CA LEU A 36 0.55 1.35 -4.28
C LEU A 36 1.93 0.70 -4.18
N VAL A 37 2.63 0.52 -5.30
CA VAL A 37 4.01 0.00 -5.31
C VAL A 37 4.93 0.92 -4.52
N ILE A 38 4.87 2.23 -4.76
CA ILE A 38 5.68 3.21 -4.02
C ILE A 38 5.35 3.16 -2.51
N ALA A 39 4.08 3.09 -2.14
CA ALA A 39 3.66 2.98 -0.75
C ALA A 39 4.16 1.69 -0.09
N ALA A 40 4.08 0.55 -0.78
CA ALA A 40 4.57 -0.74 -0.29
C ALA A 40 6.09 -0.72 -0.06
N VAL A 41 6.87 -0.16 -1.00
CA VAL A 41 8.33 -0.03 -0.84
C VAL A 41 8.67 0.88 0.35
N LYS A 42 7.97 2.01 0.53
CA LYS A 42 8.15 2.88 1.71
C LYS A 42 7.88 2.11 3.01
N ALA A 43 6.76 1.41 3.09
CA ALA A 43 6.39 0.63 4.27
C ALA A 43 7.44 -0.45 4.59
N ALA A 44 7.97 -1.14 3.57
CA ALA A 44 9.01 -2.14 3.74
C ALA A 44 10.32 -1.54 4.28
N LEU A 45 10.75 -0.39 3.75
CA LEU A 45 11.94 0.32 4.24
C LEU A 45 11.79 0.78 5.68
N VAL A 46 10.62 1.34 6.04
CA VAL A 46 10.30 1.77 7.40
C VAL A 46 10.30 0.58 8.36
N GLY A 47 9.59 -0.50 8.01
CA GLY A 47 9.55 -1.72 8.80
C GLY A 47 10.94 -2.32 9.02
N ALA A 48 11.72 -2.49 7.95
CA ALA A 48 13.01 -3.16 8.03
C ALA A 48 14.05 -2.37 8.83
N VAL A 49 14.10 -1.04 8.69
CA VAL A 49 15.19 -0.20 9.22
C VAL A 49 14.80 0.54 10.49
N PHE A 50 13.62 1.15 10.55
CA PHE A 50 13.22 2.01 11.67
C PHE A 50 12.46 1.25 12.76
N MET A 51 11.67 0.23 12.38
CA MET A 51 11.00 -0.65 13.34
C MET A 51 11.84 -1.87 13.73
N GLU A 52 13.05 -2.00 13.16
CA GLU A 52 13.94 -3.16 13.33
C GLU A 52 13.23 -4.51 13.17
N LEU A 53 12.22 -4.60 12.28
CA LEU A 53 11.35 -5.76 12.17
C LEU A 53 12.11 -7.05 11.77
N THR A 54 13.28 -6.88 11.15
CA THR A 54 14.20 -7.96 10.79
C THR A 54 14.88 -8.61 11.99
N ARG A 55 15.08 -7.85 13.08
CA ARG A 55 15.63 -8.31 14.37
C ARG A 55 14.55 -8.62 15.40
N ALA A 56 13.31 -8.27 15.11
CA ALA A 56 12.17 -8.57 15.97
C ALA A 56 11.95 -10.09 16.15
N ARG A 57 11.31 -10.45 17.26
CA ARG A 57 10.94 -11.84 17.57
C ARG A 57 10.07 -12.43 16.46
N ALA A 58 10.16 -13.75 16.27
CA ALA A 58 9.39 -14.47 15.26
C ALA A 58 7.87 -14.23 15.37
N SER A 59 7.34 -14.10 16.58
CA SER A 59 5.92 -13.78 16.82
C SER A 59 5.50 -12.43 16.24
N ILE A 60 6.34 -11.40 16.33
CA ILE A 60 6.08 -10.06 15.78
C ILE A 60 6.10 -10.14 14.25
N ARG A 61 7.09 -10.84 13.68
CA ARG A 61 7.19 -11.04 12.23
C ARG A 61 5.97 -11.77 11.68
N LEU A 62 5.50 -12.80 12.40
CA LEU A 62 4.29 -13.54 12.05
C LEU A 62 3.04 -12.66 12.16
N ALA A 63 2.94 -11.81 13.18
CA ALA A 63 1.83 -10.87 13.33
C ALA A 63 1.77 -9.88 12.16
N VAL A 64 2.91 -9.33 11.71
CA VAL A 64 2.94 -8.44 10.54
C VAL A 64 2.58 -9.20 9.26
N ALA A 65 3.05 -10.44 9.08
CA ALA A 65 2.65 -11.27 7.95
C ALA A 65 1.15 -11.56 7.96
N ALA A 66 0.58 -11.88 9.12
CA ALA A 66 -0.86 -12.11 9.28
C ALA A 66 -1.67 -10.84 9.00
N ALA A 67 -1.22 -9.68 9.48
CA ALA A 67 -1.85 -8.38 9.19
C ALA A 67 -1.82 -8.06 7.70
N GLY A 68 -0.70 -8.31 7.01
CA GLY A 68 -0.58 -8.16 5.57
C GLY A 68 -1.49 -9.11 4.79
N ALA A 69 -1.55 -10.39 5.20
CA ALA A 69 -2.44 -11.37 4.60
C ALA A 69 -3.92 -10.99 4.77
N LEU A 70 -4.31 -10.56 5.98
CA LEU A 70 -5.67 -10.11 6.25
C LEU A 70 -6.01 -8.87 5.40
N ALA A 71 -5.12 -7.89 5.31
CA ALA A 71 -5.32 -6.72 4.46
C ALA A 71 -5.51 -7.11 2.98
N ALA A 72 -4.70 -8.04 2.47
CA ALA A 72 -4.84 -8.54 1.10
C ALA A 72 -6.19 -9.26 0.88
N ILE A 73 -6.64 -10.05 1.86
CA ILE A 73 -7.95 -10.70 1.82
C ILE A 73 -9.06 -9.64 1.77
N LEU A 74 -9.03 -8.64 2.67
CA LEU A 74 -10.05 -7.60 2.72
C LEU A 74 -10.10 -6.79 1.42
N VAL A 75 -8.95 -6.40 0.87
CA VAL A 75 -8.88 -5.70 -0.42
C VAL A 75 -9.41 -6.59 -1.55
N GLY A 76 -9.04 -7.88 -1.56
CA GLY A 76 -9.54 -8.85 -2.53
C GLY A 76 -11.06 -9.02 -2.47
N LEU A 77 -11.64 -9.06 -1.27
CA LEU A 77 -13.09 -9.12 -1.07
C LEU A 77 -13.79 -7.85 -1.57
N VAL A 78 -13.21 -6.67 -1.37
CA VAL A 78 -13.74 -5.41 -1.92
C VAL A 78 -13.71 -5.43 -3.45
N ILE A 79 -12.62 -5.90 -4.06
CA ILE A 79 -12.53 -6.02 -5.52
C ILE A 79 -13.59 -7.01 -6.03
N ALA A 80 -13.72 -8.17 -5.37
CA ALA A 80 -14.73 -9.17 -5.72
C ALA A 80 -16.15 -8.61 -5.60
N ASP A 81 -16.45 -7.86 -4.52
CA ASP A 81 -17.75 -7.20 -4.34
C ASP A 81 -18.06 -6.27 -5.51
N VAL A 82 -17.11 -5.45 -5.95
CA VAL A 82 -17.33 -4.52 -7.07
C VAL A 82 -17.55 -5.25 -8.40
N GLU A 83 -16.75 -6.28 -8.70
CA GLU A 83 -16.81 -7.01 -9.97
C GLU A 83 -18.06 -7.91 -10.07
N LEU A 84 -18.48 -8.51 -8.95
CA LEU A 84 -19.63 -9.41 -8.89
C LEU A 84 -20.94 -8.69 -8.53
N ARG A 85 -20.91 -7.36 -8.37
CA ARG A 85 -22.12 -6.59 -8.02
C ARG A 85 -23.08 -6.60 -9.19
N GLU A 86 -24.22 -7.24 -8.99
CA GLU A 86 -25.37 -7.10 -9.89
C GLU A 86 -25.83 -5.62 -9.92
N PRO A 87 -26.15 -5.07 -11.10
CA PRO A 87 -26.69 -3.73 -11.20
C PRO A 87 -27.97 -3.63 -10.38
N ALA A 88 -28.12 -2.51 -9.67
CA ALA A 88 -29.31 -2.26 -8.86
C ALA A 88 -30.57 -2.37 -9.75
N PRO A 89 -31.65 -3.02 -9.27
CA PRO A 89 -32.92 -3.01 -9.99
C PRO A 89 -33.36 -1.56 -10.20
N LEU A 90 -33.37 -1.10 -11.45
CA LEU A 90 -33.94 0.20 -11.82
C LEU A 90 -35.46 0.13 -11.68
N VAL A 91 -35.95 0.23 -10.46
CA VAL A 91 -37.35 0.58 -10.22
C VAL A 91 -37.34 2.05 -9.84
N VAL A 92 -37.61 2.92 -10.82
CA VAL A 92 -38.09 4.28 -10.55
C VAL A 92 -39.61 4.18 -10.51
N PRO A 93 -40.26 4.17 -9.34
CA PRO A 93 -41.71 4.24 -9.29
C PRO A 93 -42.10 5.70 -9.54
N GLY A 94 -42.58 6.00 -10.74
CA GLY A 94 -43.22 7.29 -11.06
C GLY A 94 -42.43 8.34 -11.85
N ARG A 95 -41.41 7.95 -12.62
CA ARG A 95 -40.93 8.74 -13.78
C ARG A 95 -40.64 7.82 -14.95
#